data_AF-A0A7V6DED9-F1
#
_entry.id   AF-A0A7V6DED9-F1
#
_cell.length_a   1.000
_cell.length_b   1.000
_cell.length_c   1.000
_cell.angle_alpha   90.00
_cell.angle_beta   90.00
_cell.angle_gamma   90.00
#
_symmetry.space_group_name_H-M   'P 1'
#
loop_
_entity.id
_entity.type
_entity.pdbx_description
1 polymer ?
#
loop_
_entity_poly.entity_id
_entity_poly.type
_entity_poly.pdbx_seq_one_letter_code
_entity_poly.pdbx_strand_id
1 'polypeptide(L)'
;MRGASPILALLALALALAPFPAAPALGAAAAAALFLAVEPRGIRRALPAPTLLLLVTATVATGAAVTWAAGTSRGAAAAGAAFLRLLALVFATATLARRVDADAIQRAAAKLRLPRLGLALGLALNALPHLAQAVRDTWISLAVRTRRRHPRLRDLGKLAEVLLAHAGRVAEEAAVAAALRGHRALVQPLWQAATVPPVVAVVGRSGTGKTPLLSRCVARISGRGWPVYGFLQPALTEGGEKTGFAVRDVGTGREAVLARRVGPERGQHGTPYVFFPEGFALARAALAAGPRGGILVVDELGPVELRGGGHWPAVRRALARRAPAVVLVGVRRQLLSVLLTHLRAELVTVVDVEHTPDAEEAVVRAVSAAFSP
;
A
#
# COMPACT_ATOMS: atom_id res chain seq x y z
N MET A 1 -0.75 38.01 -16.42
CA MET A 1 0.47 37.24 -16.80
C MET A 1 0.47 35.75 -16.41
N ARG A 2 -0.25 35.32 -15.36
CA ARG A 2 -0.19 33.90 -14.90
C ARG A 2 -0.73 32.87 -15.93
N GLY A 3 -1.77 33.19 -16.70
CA GLY A 3 -2.32 32.24 -17.70
C GLY A 3 -1.46 32.04 -18.97
N ALA A 4 -0.67 33.05 -19.36
CA ALA A 4 0.03 33.06 -20.65
C ALA A 4 1.46 32.47 -20.62
N SER A 5 2.05 32.30 -19.43
CA SER A 5 3.43 31.80 -19.28
C SER A 5 3.72 30.44 -19.92
N PRO A 6 2.83 29.41 -19.93
CA PRO A 6 3.14 28.13 -20.57
C PRO A 6 3.11 28.20 -22.09
N ILE A 7 2.18 28.99 -22.65
CA ILE A 7 2.09 29.22 -24.10
C ILE A 7 3.35 29.94 -24.58
N LEU A 8 3.77 30.99 -23.85
CA LEU A 8 5.01 31.71 -24.14
C LEU A 8 6.27 30.85 -23.99
N ALA A 9 6.30 29.91 -23.04
CA ALA A 9 7.41 28.98 -22.87
C ALA A 9 7.50 27.98 -24.04
N LEU A 10 6.36 27.46 -24.51
CA LEU A 10 6.30 26.60 -25.69
C LEU A 10 6.67 27.35 -26.97
N LEU A 11 6.24 28.60 -27.11
CA LEU A 11 6.63 29.48 -28.23
C LEU A 11 8.13 29.78 -28.23
N ALA A 12 8.72 30.08 -27.07
CA ALA A 12 10.16 30.29 -26.95
C ALA A 12 10.96 29.03 -27.28
N LEU A 13 10.46 27.85 -26.88
CA LEU A 13 11.07 26.57 -27.24
C LEU A 13 10.92 26.26 -28.74
N ALA A 14 9.74 26.48 -29.33
CA ALA A 14 9.52 26.31 -30.77
C ALA A 14 10.43 27.25 -31.58
N LEU A 15 10.61 28.49 -31.11
CA LEU A 15 11.54 29.45 -31.69
C LEU A 15 12.99 28.95 -31.62
N ALA A 16 13.42 28.35 -30.50
CA ALA A 16 14.77 27.79 -30.37
C ALA A 16 15.05 26.63 -31.34
N LEU A 17 14.01 25.85 -31.65
CA LEU A 17 14.07 24.68 -32.54
C LEU A 17 13.94 25.01 -34.02
N ALA A 18 13.60 26.26 -34.37
CA ALA A 18 13.39 26.64 -35.76
C ALA A 18 14.67 26.51 -36.61
N PRO A 19 14.54 26.17 -37.92
CA PRO A 19 15.67 25.81 -38.77
C PRO A 19 16.38 27.04 -39.39
N PHE A 20 16.53 28.14 -38.64
CA PHE A 20 17.24 29.34 -39.10
C PHE A 20 18.34 29.75 -38.11
N PRO A 21 19.43 30.42 -38.55
CA PRO A 21 20.65 30.56 -37.76
C PRO A 21 20.48 31.36 -36.46
N ALA A 22 19.60 32.37 -36.44
CA ALA A 22 19.33 33.17 -35.23
C ALA A 22 18.34 32.50 -34.25
N ALA A 23 17.67 31.42 -34.67
CA ALA A 23 16.61 30.75 -33.91
C ALA A 23 17.05 30.31 -32.50
N PRO A 24 18.21 29.65 -32.31
CA PRO A 24 18.63 29.20 -30.98
C PRO A 24 18.85 30.37 -30.02
N ALA A 25 19.45 31.46 -30.50
CA ALA A 25 19.76 32.63 -29.68
C ALA A 25 18.49 33.37 -29.25
N LEU A 26 17.58 33.62 -30.19
CA LEU A 26 16.31 34.29 -29.91
C LEU A 26 15.41 33.44 -29.00
N GLY A 27 15.34 32.12 -29.25
CA GLY A 27 14.57 31.19 -28.42
C GLY A 27 15.13 31.07 -27.00
N ALA A 28 16.45 30.98 -26.84
CA ALA A 28 17.10 30.96 -25.53
C ALA A 28 16.91 32.26 -24.75
N ALA A 29 17.06 33.42 -25.41
CA ALA A 29 16.83 34.72 -24.81
C ALA A 29 15.37 34.90 -24.38
N ALA A 30 14.41 34.52 -25.22
CA ALA A 30 12.99 34.56 -24.89
C ALA A 30 12.65 33.63 -23.72
N ALA A 31 13.18 32.41 -23.70
CA ALA A 31 12.97 31.45 -22.61
C ALA A 31 13.59 31.93 -21.29
N ALA A 32 14.79 32.52 -21.34
CA ALA A 32 15.47 33.08 -20.17
C ALA A 32 14.73 34.32 -19.64
N ALA A 33 14.33 35.26 -20.51
CA ALA A 33 13.56 36.44 -20.12
C ALA A 33 12.23 36.06 -19.48
N LEU A 34 11.52 35.09 -20.07
CA LEU A 34 10.30 34.54 -19.50
C LEU A 34 10.55 33.87 -18.15
N PHE A 35 11.62 33.09 -18.02
CA PHE A 35 11.98 32.44 -16.77
C PHE A 35 12.27 33.47 -15.67
N LEU A 36 13.06 34.51 -15.97
CA LEU A 36 13.42 35.59 -15.04
C LEU A 36 12.21 36.45 -14.64
N ALA A 37 11.29 36.71 -15.56
CA ALA A 37 10.04 37.40 -15.26
C ALA A 37 9.16 36.61 -14.28
N VAL A 38 9.29 35.28 -14.23
CA VAL A 38 8.55 34.41 -13.33
C VAL A 38 9.34 34.06 -12.05
N GLU A 39 10.68 33.93 -12.10
CA GLU A 39 11.59 33.80 -10.95
C GLU A 39 12.85 34.67 -11.10
N PRO A 40 12.83 35.91 -10.63
CA PRO A 40 13.99 36.80 -10.75
C PRO A 40 15.21 36.31 -9.93
N ARG A 41 15.01 35.41 -8.96
CA ARG A 41 16.06 34.87 -8.07
C ARG A 41 16.33 33.37 -8.25
N GLY A 42 15.70 32.72 -9.24
CA GLY A 42 15.68 31.26 -9.38
C GLY A 42 16.76 30.64 -10.28
N ILE A 43 17.68 31.42 -10.85
CA ILE A 43 18.64 30.92 -11.88
C ILE A 43 19.45 29.73 -11.36
N ARG A 44 19.97 29.81 -10.12
CA ARG A 44 20.74 28.71 -9.50
C ARG A 44 19.91 27.43 -9.27
N ARG A 45 18.58 27.56 -9.17
CA ARG A 45 17.66 26.41 -9.05
C ARG A 45 17.33 25.80 -10.40
N ALA A 46 17.29 26.60 -11.47
CA ALA A 46 17.06 26.11 -12.83
C ALA A 46 18.27 25.37 -13.42
N LEU A 47 19.49 25.73 -12.99
CA LEU A 47 20.74 25.15 -13.47
C LEU A 47 21.57 24.56 -12.32
N PRO A 48 21.15 23.45 -11.70
CA PRO A 48 21.99 22.76 -10.74
C PRO A 48 23.21 22.14 -11.43
N ALA A 49 24.29 21.91 -10.67
CA ALA A 49 25.56 21.34 -11.17
C ALA A 49 25.41 20.12 -12.12
N PRO A 50 24.57 19.11 -11.84
CA PRO A 50 24.39 17.98 -12.77
C PRO A 50 23.75 18.37 -14.11
N THR A 51 22.84 19.35 -14.12
CA THR A 51 22.22 19.84 -15.36
C THR A 51 23.23 20.61 -16.20
N LEU A 52 24.08 21.42 -15.57
CA LEU A 52 25.19 22.09 -16.24
C LEU A 52 26.17 21.09 -16.83
N LEU A 53 26.52 20.04 -16.08
CA LEU A 53 27.40 18.98 -16.57
C LEU A 53 26.79 18.28 -17.81
N LEU A 54 25.51 17.92 -17.76
CA LEU A 54 24.80 17.30 -18.89
C LEU A 54 24.74 18.23 -20.12
N LEU A 55 24.50 19.52 -19.89
CA LEU A 55 24.47 20.53 -20.94
C LEU A 55 25.83 20.61 -21.64
N VAL A 56 26.91 20.72 -20.86
CA VAL A 56 28.28 20.82 -21.39
C VAL A 56 28.69 19.53 -22.10
N THR A 57 28.40 18.36 -21.55
CA THR A 57 28.77 17.09 -22.21
C THR A 57 28.02 16.89 -23.52
N ALA A 58 26.72 17.20 -23.57
CA ALA A 58 25.92 17.09 -24.78
C ALA A 58 26.38 18.07 -25.88
N THR A 59 26.76 19.30 -25.51
CA THR A 59 27.21 20.31 -26.48
C THR A 59 28.61 20.01 -27.00
N VAL A 60 29.52 19.56 -26.14
CA VAL A 60 30.86 19.11 -26.54
C VAL A 60 30.76 17.90 -27.46
N ALA A 61 29.92 16.91 -27.13
CA ALA A 61 29.72 15.74 -27.98
C ALA A 61 29.15 16.11 -29.36
N THR A 62 28.17 17.02 -29.40
CA THR A 62 27.59 17.52 -30.66
C THR A 62 28.64 18.27 -31.48
N GLY A 63 29.41 19.15 -30.84
CA GLY A 63 30.49 19.90 -31.49
C GLY A 63 31.59 19.01 -32.04
N ALA A 64 32.00 17.98 -31.29
CA ALA A 64 33.01 17.01 -31.71
C ALA A 64 32.54 16.19 -32.92
N ALA A 65 31.29 15.69 -32.88
CA ALA A 65 30.70 14.93 -33.99
C ALA A 65 30.64 15.75 -35.29
N VAL A 66 30.21 17.01 -35.21
CA VAL A 66 30.13 17.88 -36.39
C VAL A 66 31.51 18.36 -36.84
N THR A 67 32.45 18.57 -35.91
CA THR A 67 33.84 18.88 -36.27
C THR A 67 34.47 17.76 -37.09
N TRP A 68 34.26 16.52 -36.66
CA TRP A 68 34.74 15.33 -37.36
C TRP A 68 34.12 15.19 -38.76
N ALA A 69 32.83 15.48 -38.91
CA ALA A 69 32.13 15.30 -40.18
C ALA A 69 32.24 16.48 -41.16
N ALA A 70 32.36 17.72 -40.66
CA ALA A 70 32.10 18.92 -41.45
C ALA A 70 33.06 20.09 -41.15
N GLY A 71 34.10 19.87 -40.34
CA GLY A 71 35.14 20.85 -40.03
C GLY A 71 34.87 21.68 -38.77
N THR A 72 35.94 22.28 -38.25
CA THR A 72 35.97 23.00 -36.97
C THR A 72 35.03 24.20 -36.89
N SER A 73 34.88 24.97 -37.98
CA SER A 73 33.99 26.13 -38.01
C SER A 73 32.52 25.73 -37.85
N ARG A 74 32.08 24.68 -38.56
CA ARG A 74 30.73 24.12 -38.45
C ARG A 74 30.51 23.41 -37.11
N GLY A 75 31.54 22.76 -36.60
CA GLY A 75 31.54 22.13 -35.27
C GLY A 75 31.28 23.11 -34.14
N ALA A 76 31.99 24.24 -34.13
CA ALA A 76 31.80 25.31 -33.14
C ALA A 76 30.39 25.93 -33.23
N ALA A 77 29.91 26.19 -34.45
CA ALA A 77 28.56 26.71 -34.67
C ALA A 77 27.46 25.73 -34.18
N ALA A 78 27.64 24.43 -34.44
CA ALA A 78 26.73 23.39 -33.98
C ALA A 78 26.73 23.23 -32.45
N ALA A 79 27.89 23.30 -31.81
CA ALA A 79 28.02 23.28 -30.36
C ALA A 79 27.28 24.48 -29.70
N GLY A 80 27.48 25.68 -30.26
CA GLY A 80 26.79 26.89 -29.79
C GLY A 80 25.27 26.83 -29.98
N ALA A 81 24.80 26.37 -31.14
CA ALA A 81 23.38 26.19 -31.40
C ALA A 81 22.75 25.13 -30.49
N ALA A 82 23.44 24.01 -30.25
CA ALA A 82 23.00 22.97 -29.33
C ALA A 82 22.92 23.49 -27.88
N PHE A 83 23.91 24.27 -27.45
CA PHE A 83 23.93 24.87 -26.12
C PHE A 83 22.72 25.77 -25.90
N LEU A 84 22.46 26.66 -26.85
CA LEU A 84 21.33 27.59 -26.78
C LEU A 84 19.98 26.87 -26.81
N ARG A 85 19.83 25.82 -27.64
CA ARG A 85 18.60 25.00 -27.67
C ARG A 85 18.35 24.26 -26.35
N LEU A 86 19.38 23.64 -25.79
CA LEU A 86 19.26 22.93 -24.52
C LEU A 86 19.02 23.91 -23.37
N LEU A 87 19.63 25.10 -23.41
CA LEU A 87 19.37 26.16 -22.43
C LEU A 87 17.92 26.66 -22.51
N ALA A 88 17.40 26.88 -23.71
CA ALA A 88 15.99 27.22 -23.94
C ALA A 88 15.06 26.13 -23.39
N LEU A 89 15.38 24.85 -23.64
CA LEU A 89 14.65 23.71 -23.12
C LEU A 89 14.64 23.67 -21.59
N VAL A 90 15.79 23.90 -20.94
CA VAL A 90 15.88 23.94 -19.46
C VAL A 90 14.99 25.05 -18.89
N PHE A 91 15.06 26.27 -19.44
CA PHE A 91 14.23 27.39 -18.95
C PHE A 91 12.74 27.22 -19.24
N ALA A 92 12.39 26.71 -20.42
CA ALA A 92 11.00 26.39 -20.76
C ALA A 92 10.44 25.32 -19.82
N THR A 93 11.20 24.25 -19.59
CA THR A 93 10.81 23.15 -18.67
C THR A 93 10.70 23.65 -17.23
N ALA A 94 11.64 24.44 -16.73
CA ALA A 94 11.58 25.02 -15.39
C ALA A 94 10.38 25.98 -15.20
N THR A 95 9.99 26.68 -16.26
CA THR A 95 8.79 27.53 -16.25
C THR A 95 7.51 26.70 -16.28
N LEU A 96 7.49 25.64 -17.07
CA LEU A 96 6.33 24.75 -17.21
C LEU A 96 6.10 23.91 -15.94
N ALA A 97 7.17 23.32 -15.39
CA ALA A 97 7.12 22.45 -14.21
C ALA A 97 6.50 23.13 -12.98
N ARG A 98 6.60 24.46 -12.88
CA ARG A 98 5.98 25.24 -11.78
C ARG A 98 4.45 25.30 -11.82
N ARG A 99 3.82 25.00 -12.96
CA ARG A 99 2.36 24.93 -13.10
C ARG A 99 1.83 23.50 -13.08
N VAL A 100 2.72 22.51 -13.06
CA VAL A 100 2.34 21.10 -13.08
C VAL A 100 2.22 20.64 -11.64
N ASP A 101 1.01 20.78 -11.10
CA ASP A 101 0.59 20.09 -9.88
C ASP A 101 -0.23 18.83 -10.22
N ALA A 102 -0.46 17.98 -9.22
CA ALA A 102 -1.26 16.76 -9.39
C ALA A 102 -2.66 17.08 -9.97
N ASP A 103 -3.25 18.22 -9.58
CA ASP A 103 -4.57 18.66 -10.03
C ASP A 103 -4.57 19.08 -11.50
N ALA A 104 -3.53 19.76 -11.99
CA ALA A 104 -3.38 20.14 -13.39
C ALA A 104 -3.26 18.91 -14.28
N ILE A 105 -2.52 17.89 -13.85
CA ILE A 105 -2.40 16.62 -14.57
C ILE A 105 -3.73 15.87 -14.59
N GLN A 106 -4.45 15.82 -13.47
CA GLN A 106 -5.78 15.22 -13.43
C GLN A 106 -6.76 15.92 -14.36
N ARG A 107 -6.77 17.26 -14.36
CA ARG A 107 -7.61 18.06 -15.28
C ARG A 107 -7.24 17.82 -16.74
N ALA A 108 -5.96 17.75 -17.07
CA ALA A 108 -5.50 17.48 -18.44
C ALA A 108 -5.88 16.07 -18.89
N ALA A 109 -5.68 15.06 -18.04
CA ALA A 109 -6.04 13.68 -18.33
C ALA A 109 -7.55 13.48 -18.46
N ALA A 110 -8.36 14.20 -17.67
CA ALA A 110 -9.81 14.21 -17.81
C ALA A 110 -10.26 14.78 -19.17
N LYS A 111 -9.63 15.87 -19.63
CA LYS A 111 -9.88 16.43 -20.98
C LYS A 111 -9.51 15.46 -22.10
N LEU A 112 -8.48 14.64 -21.89
CA LEU A 112 -8.04 13.59 -22.82
C LEU A 112 -8.85 12.28 -22.70
N ARG A 113 -9.93 12.24 -21.91
CA ARG A 113 -10.73 11.03 -21.61
C ARG A 113 -9.92 9.87 -21.01
N LEU A 114 -8.81 10.19 -20.33
CA LEU A 114 -7.95 9.24 -19.62
C LEU A 114 -7.96 9.48 -18.10
N PRO A 115 -9.12 9.49 -17.42
CA PRO A 115 -9.21 9.87 -16.01
C PRO A 115 -8.43 8.95 -15.08
N ARG A 116 -8.29 7.66 -15.43
CA ARG A 116 -7.53 6.67 -14.65
C ARG A 116 -6.04 6.98 -14.64
N LEU A 117 -5.51 7.37 -15.79
CA LEU A 117 -4.10 7.74 -15.95
C LEU A 117 -3.81 9.04 -15.20
N GLY A 118 -4.72 10.02 -15.26
CA GLY A 118 -4.62 11.26 -14.48
C GLY A 118 -4.57 11.01 -12.98
N LEU A 119 -5.41 10.13 -12.47
CA LEU A 119 -5.41 9.75 -11.05
C LEU A 119 -4.12 9.03 -10.66
N ALA A 120 -3.67 8.06 -11.45
CA ALA A 120 -2.42 7.32 -11.20
C ALA A 120 -1.19 8.24 -11.18
N LEU A 121 -1.07 9.14 -12.17
CA LEU A 121 0.00 10.14 -12.20
C LEU A 121 -0.11 11.13 -11.04
N GLY A 122 -1.32 11.59 -10.71
CA GLY A 122 -1.53 12.49 -9.58
C GLY A 122 -1.11 11.87 -8.24
N LEU A 123 -1.46 10.61 -8.02
CA LEU A 123 -1.04 9.85 -6.83
C LEU A 123 0.48 9.62 -6.82
N ALA A 124 1.07 9.25 -7.96
CA ALA A 124 2.51 9.05 -8.08
C ALA A 124 3.31 10.33 -7.77
N LEU A 125 2.84 11.47 -8.27
CA LEU A 125 3.46 12.77 -8.00
C LEU A 125 3.31 13.21 -6.56
N ASN A 126 2.18 12.91 -5.92
CA ASN A 126 1.99 13.19 -4.51
C ASN A 126 2.85 12.27 -3.62
N ALA A 127 3.11 11.04 -4.04
CA ALA A 127 3.99 10.10 -3.33
C ALA A 127 5.48 10.42 -3.50
N LEU A 128 5.87 11.13 -4.57
CA LEU A 128 7.26 11.38 -4.94
C LEU A 128 8.10 12.06 -3.84
N PRO A 129 7.62 13.11 -3.15
CA PRO A 129 8.39 13.76 -2.08
C PRO A 129 8.64 12.84 -0.89
N HIS A 130 7.65 12.02 -0.53
CA HIS A 130 7.76 11.04 0.55
C HIS A 130 8.77 9.94 0.22
N LEU A 131 8.72 9.42 -1.02
CA LEU A 131 9.71 8.45 -1.50
C LEU A 131 11.12 9.06 -1.53
N ALA A 132 11.27 10.29 -2.01
CA ALA A 132 12.57 10.98 -2.02
C ALA A 132 13.12 11.18 -0.60
N GLN A 133 12.26 11.49 0.38
CA GLN A 133 12.65 11.58 1.78
C GLN A 133 13.08 10.22 2.35
N ALA A 134 12.30 9.16 2.10
CA ALA A 134 12.64 7.81 2.52
C ALA A 134 13.97 7.33 1.92
N VAL A 135 14.25 7.65 0.64
CA VAL A 135 15.55 7.40 0.01
C VAL A 135 16.66 8.09 0.80
N ARG A 136 16.52 9.39 1.07
CA ARG A 136 17.54 10.18 1.79
C ARG A 136 17.82 9.61 3.17
N ASP A 137 16.78 9.33 3.94
CA ASP A 137 16.91 8.85 5.33
C ASP A 137 17.56 7.45 5.35
N THR A 138 17.17 6.59 4.42
CA THR A 138 17.77 5.26 4.27
C THR A 138 19.24 5.36 3.83
N TRP A 139 19.54 6.28 2.90
CA TRP A 139 20.91 6.51 2.41
C TRP A 139 21.83 7.02 3.52
N ILE A 140 21.35 7.96 4.34
CA ILE A 140 22.07 8.47 5.51
C ILE A 140 22.28 7.35 6.54
N SER A 141 21.25 6.55 6.82
CA SER A 141 21.35 5.41 7.74
C SER A 141 22.38 4.38 7.28
N LEU A 142 22.42 4.07 5.99
CA LEU A 142 23.40 3.14 5.40
C LEU A 142 24.83 3.72 5.44
N ALA A 143 25.00 5.00 5.17
CA ALA A 143 26.30 5.68 5.26
C ALA A 143 26.85 5.65 6.70
N VAL A 144 26.00 5.93 7.70
CA VAL A 144 26.36 5.90 9.13
C VAL A 144 26.72 4.49 9.57
N ARG A 145 25.90 3.47 9.23
CA ARG A 145 26.15 2.08 9.63
C ARG A 145 27.43 1.49 9.05
N THR A 146 27.84 1.94 7.88
CA THR A 146 29.05 1.45 7.21
C THR A 146 30.32 2.26 7.56
N ARG A 147 30.21 3.31 8.41
CA ARG A 147 31.27 4.31 8.70
C ARG A 147 31.91 4.86 7.42
N ARG A 148 31.13 5.04 6.35
CA ARG A 148 31.62 5.47 5.03
C ARG A 148 30.92 6.73 4.59
N ARG A 149 31.62 7.55 3.81
CA ARG A 149 31.04 8.76 3.20
C ARG A 149 29.89 8.43 2.23
N HIS A 150 29.96 7.30 1.52
CA HIS A 150 28.95 6.88 0.56
C HIS A 150 28.73 5.35 0.55
N PRO A 151 27.48 4.86 0.50
CA PRO A 151 27.16 3.44 0.36
C PRO A 151 27.52 2.90 -1.04
N ARG A 152 27.70 1.58 -1.17
CA ARG A 152 28.10 0.93 -2.43
C ARG A 152 26.89 0.51 -3.25
N LEU A 153 27.10 0.21 -4.54
CA LEU A 153 26.08 -0.39 -5.42
C LEU A 153 25.42 -1.65 -4.84
N ARG A 154 26.13 -2.41 -4.00
CA ARG A 154 25.59 -3.61 -3.33
C ARG A 154 24.56 -3.29 -2.23
N ASP A 155 24.53 -2.07 -1.72
CA ASP A 155 23.56 -1.62 -0.71
C ASP A 155 22.21 -1.19 -1.35
N LEU A 156 22.16 -1.11 -2.68
CA LEU A 156 20.93 -0.80 -3.43
C LEU A 156 19.81 -1.81 -3.20
N GLY A 157 20.13 -3.08 -2.93
CA GLY A 157 19.12 -4.09 -2.60
C GLY A 157 18.36 -3.78 -1.31
N LYS A 158 19.07 -3.33 -0.27
CA LYS A 158 18.48 -2.92 1.00
C LYS A 158 17.66 -1.63 0.85
N LEU A 159 18.14 -0.71 0.01
CA LEU A 159 17.42 0.51 -0.31
C LEU A 159 16.13 0.19 -1.07
N ALA A 160 16.17 -0.74 -2.04
CA ALA A 160 15.00 -1.20 -2.76
C ALA A 160 13.97 -1.88 -1.84
N GLU A 161 14.41 -2.70 -0.89
CA GLU A 161 13.53 -3.36 0.08
C GLU A 161 12.78 -2.34 0.95
N VAL A 162 13.50 -1.33 1.49
CA VAL A 162 12.89 -0.25 2.29
C VAL A 162 11.94 0.60 1.44
N LEU A 163 12.32 0.92 0.20
CA LEU A 163 11.46 1.68 -0.71
C LEU A 163 10.21 0.91 -1.11
N LEU A 164 10.29 -0.39 -1.36
CA LEU A 164 9.14 -1.24 -1.69
C LEU A 164 8.17 -1.29 -0.51
N ALA A 165 8.68 -1.45 0.72
CA ALA A 165 7.85 -1.42 1.92
C ALA A 165 7.17 -0.05 2.13
N HIS A 166 7.89 1.05 1.87
CA HIS A 166 7.33 2.40 2.01
C HIS A 166 6.33 2.73 0.90
N ALA A 167 6.62 2.34 -0.35
CA ALA A 167 5.73 2.50 -1.49
C ALA A 167 4.42 1.70 -1.30
N GLY A 168 4.50 0.50 -0.72
CA GLY A 168 3.32 -0.29 -0.35
C GLY A 168 2.41 0.44 0.64
N ARG A 169 2.99 1.05 1.69
CA ARG A 169 2.24 1.84 2.68
C ARG A 169 1.58 3.08 2.06
N VAL A 170 2.33 3.83 1.27
CA VAL A 170 1.81 5.02 0.58
C VAL A 170 0.71 4.64 -0.41
N ALA A 171 0.83 3.49 -1.08
CA ALA A 171 -0.21 2.97 -1.96
C ALA A 171 -1.49 2.60 -1.21
N GLU A 172 -1.40 1.99 -0.02
CA GLU A 172 -2.55 1.69 0.83
C GLU A 172 -3.25 2.96 1.32
N GLU A 173 -2.50 3.96 1.80
CA GLU A 173 -3.05 5.25 2.23
C GLU A 173 -3.73 6.00 1.08
N ALA A 174 -3.09 6.02 -0.10
CA ALA A 174 -3.65 6.60 -1.32
C ALA A 174 -4.91 5.87 -1.80
N ALA A 175 -4.94 4.54 -1.70
CA ALA A 175 -6.09 3.71 -2.02
C ALA A 175 -7.29 4.01 -1.12
N VAL A 176 -7.07 4.15 0.19
CA VAL A 176 -8.11 4.53 1.15
C VAL A 176 -8.65 5.93 0.84
N ALA A 177 -7.77 6.90 0.61
CA ALA A 177 -8.16 8.26 0.27
C ALA A 177 -8.94 8.35 -1.07
N ALA A 178 -8.55 7.56 -2.07
CA ALA A 178 -9.26 7.47 -3.35
C ALA A 178 -10.64 6.82 -3.21
N ALA A 179 -10.77 5.79 -2.37
CA ALA A 179 -12.04 5.14 -2.08
C ALA A 179 -13.04 6.07 -1.37
N LEU A 180 -12.56 6.92 -0.46
CA LEU A 180 -13.37 7.96 0.22
C LEU A 180 -13.89 9.04 -0.74
N ARG A 181 -13.20 9.28 -1.85
CA ARG A 181 -13.59 10.26 -2.90
C ARG A 181 -14.44 9.67 -4.02
N GLY A 182 -14.98 8.47 -3.83
CA GLY A 182 -15.85 7.81 -4.82
C GLY A 182 -15.12 7.09 -5.96
N HIS A 183 -13.79 7.04 -5.96
CA HIS A 183 -13.00 6.33 -6.98
C HIS A 183 -12.80 4.84 -6.66
N ARG A 184 -13.87 4.15 -6.22
CA ARG A 184 -13.84 2.74 -5.76
C ARG A 184 -13.42 1.74 -6.86
N ALA A 185 -13.80 2.00 -8.11
CA ALA A 185 -13.51 1.13 -9.26
C ALA A 185 -12.02 1.06 -9.65
N LEU A 186 -11.17 1.94 -9.11
CA LEU A 186 -9.75 2.05 -9.45
C LEU A 186 -8.81 1.47 -8.38
N VAL A 187 -9.36 1.20 -7.19
CA VAL A 187 -8.65 0.67 -6.03
C VAL A 187 -8.79 -0.85 -5.91
N GLN A 188 -9.67 -1.47 -6.71
CA GLN A 188 -9.73 -2.91 -6.79
C GLN A 188 -8.59 -3.45 -7.68
N PRO A 189 -7.69 -4.30 -7.15
CA PRO A 189 -6.90 -5.15 -8.02
C PRO A 189 -7.86 -6.02 -8.84
N LEU A 190 -7.59 -6.21 -10.14
CA LEU A 190 -8.38 -7.03 -11.08
C LEU A 190 -8.39 -8.54 -10.76
N TRP A 191 -8.09 -8.94 -9.54
CA TRP A 191 -8.17 -10.33 -9.09
C TRP A 191 -9.31 -10.49 -8.09
N GLN A 192 -10.41 -11.01 -8.65
CA GLN A 192 -11.65 -11.46 -8.03
C GLN A 192 -12.39 -10.41 -7.20
N ALA A 193 -13.54 -9.97 -7.75
CA ALA A 193 -14.74 -9.75 -6.96
C ALA A 193 -15.11 -11.06 -6.24
N ALA A 194 -14.31 -11.44 -5.24
CA ALA A 194 -14.76 -12.38 -4.24
C ALA A 194 -15.87 -11.65 -3.50
N THR A 195 -17.11 -12.08 -3.72
CA THR A 195 -18.23 -11.70 -2.86
C THR A 195 -17.76 -11.88 -1.43
N VAL A 196 -17.70 -10.78 -0.67
CA VAL A 196 -17.24 -10.85 0.70
C VAL A 196 -18.27 -11.70 1.44
N PRO A 197 -17.86 -12.80 2.08
CA PRO A 197 -18.82 -13.69 2.72
C PRO A 197 -19.54 -12.96 3.85
N PRO A 198 -20.83 -13.26 4.08
CA PRO A 198 -21.52 -12.88 5.30
C PRO A 198 -20.69 -13.20 6.55
N VAL A 199 -20.64 -12.26 7.48
CA VAL A 199 -19.92 -12.39 8.74
C VAL A 199 -20.91 -12.51 9.88
N VAL A 200 -20.81 -13.61 10.63
CA VAL A 200 -21.49 -13.77 11.92
C VAL A 200 -20.45 -13.52 13.01
N ALA A 201 -20.52 -12.36 13.65
CA ALA A 201 -19.57 -11.95 14.67
C ALA A 201 -20.14 -12.23 16.07
N VAL A 202 -19.49 -13.12 16.81
CA VAL A 202 -19.76 -13.36 18.22
C VAL A 202 -18.91 -12.41 19.05
N VAL A 203 -19.58 -11.47 19.73
CA VAL A 203 -18.95 -10.39 20.49
C VAL A 203 -19.28 -10.47 21.98
N GLY A 204 -18.41 -9.90 22.80
CA GLY A 204 -18.55 -9.89 24.25
C GLY A 204 -17.22 -9.53 24.91
N ARG A 205 -17.24 -9.24 26.22
CA ARG A 205 -16.01 -8.97 26.99
C ARG A 205 -15.08 -10.18 27.04
N SER A 206 -13.85 -9.96 27.49
CA SER A 206 -12.92 -11.06 27.73
C SER A 206 -13.47 -11.94 28.86
N GLY A 207 -13.54 -13.26 28.65
CA GLY A 207 -14.02 -14.20 29.67
C GLY A 207 -15.54 -14.41 29.72
N THR A 208 -16.34 -13.78 28.87
CA THR A 208 -17.82 -13.92 28.89
C THR A 208 -18.35 -15.18 28.22
N GLY A 209 -17.48 -16.12 27.84
CA GLY A 209 -17.91 -17.40 27.26
C GLY A 209 -18.06 -17.43 25.73
N LYS A 210 -17.45 -16.49 24.98
CA LYS A 210 -17.43 -16.51 23.50
C LYS A 210 -16.93 -17.85 22.94
N THR A 211 -15.77 -18.33 23.39
CA THR A 211 -15.19 -19.59 22.94
C THR A 211 -16.08 -20.81 23.26
N PRO A 212 -16.62 -20.97 24.49
CA PRO A 212 -17.65 -21.98 24.76
C PRO A 212 -18.87 -21.88 23.85
N LEU A 213 -19.41 -20.68 23.61
CA LEU A 213 -20.56 -20.48 22.73
C LEU A 213 -20.23 -20.91 21.29
N LEU A 214 -19.10 -20.46 20.75
CA LEU A 214 -18.62 -20.86 19.44
C LEU A 214 -18.44 -22.38 19.34
N SER A 215 -17.92 -23.02 20.39
CA SER A 215 -17.74 -24.48 20.43
C SER A 215 -19.09 -25.21 20.29
N ARG A 216 -20.13 -24.77 21.02
CA ARG A 216 -21.48 -25.35 20.91
C ARG A 216 -22.11 -25.08 19.54
N CYS A 217 -21.96 -23.86 19.02
CA CYS A 217 -22.44 -23.49 17.68
C CYS A 217 -21.79 -24.39 16.61
N VAL A 218 -20.47 -24.56 16.65
CA VAL A 218 -19.72 -25.43 15.73
C VAL A 218 -20.21 -26.87 15.80
N ALA A 219 -20.42 -27.42 17.00
CA ALA A 219 -20.95 -28.78 17.16
C ALA A 219 -22.34 -28.92 16.53
N ARG A 220 -23.24 -27.96 16.78
CA ARG A 220 -24.61 -27.98 16.25
C ARG A 220 -24.67 -27.78 14.74
N ILE A 221 -23.85 -26.88 14.20
CA ILE A 221 -23.72 -26.63 12.76
C ILE A 221 -23.16 -27.88 12.06
N SER A 222 -22.10 -28.47 12.60
CA SER A 222 -21.48 -29.68 12.03
C SER A 222 -22.44 -30.87 12.09
N GLY A 223 -23.23 -30.98 13.17
CA GLY A 223 -24.29 -32.00 13.31
C GLY A 223 -25.42 -31.88 12.28
N ARG A 224 -25.57 -30.73 11.61
CA ARG A 224 -26.48 -30.54 10.46
C ARG A 224 -25.85 -30.94 9.11
N GLY A 225 -24.61 -31.43 9.11
CA GLY A 225 -23.89 -31.84 7.91
C GLY A 225 -23.25 -30.70 7.13
N TRP A 226 -23.21 -29.47 7.67
CA TRP A 226 -22.55 -28.36 6.99
C TRP A 226 -21.03 -28.43 7.12
N PRO A 227 -20.29 -28.14 6.05
CA PRO A 227 -18.83 -28.22 6.07
C PRO A 227 -18.24 -27.08 6.91
N VAL A 228 -17.70 -27.40 8.08
CA VAL A 228 -17.05 -26.44 8.98
C VAL A 228 -15.54 -26.64 8.99
N TYR A 229 -14.77 -25.55 8.99
CA TYR A 229 -13.31 -25.59 9.08
C TYR A 229 -12.75 -24.34 9.78
N GLY A 230 -11.48 -24.40 10.18
CA GLY A 230 -10.80 -23.35 10.93
C GLY A 230 -10.50 -23.77 12.36
N PHE A 231 -10.49 -22.84 13.30
CA PHE A 231 -10.04 -23.16 14.66
C PHE A 231 -10.78 -22.39 15.76
N LEU A 232 -10.76 -22.98 16.96
CA LEU A 232 -11.17 -22.38 18.22
C LEU A 232 -9.95 -22.17 19.13
N GLN A 233 -10.06 -21.27 20.10
CA GLN A 233 -8.98 -20.99 21.05
C GLN A 233 -9.38 -21.24 22.51
N PRO A 234 -9.63 -22.51 22.90
CA PRO A 234 -10.07 -22.82 24.26
C PRO A 234 -9.03 -22.41 25.30
N ALA A 235 -9.52 -21.96 26.46
CA ALA A 235 -8.67 -21.64 27.59
C ALA A 235 -8.03 -22.92 28.16
N LEU A 236 -6.74 -22.87 28.47
CA LEU A 236 -6.08 -23.88 29.28
C LEU A 236 -6.26 -23.48 30.74
N THR A 237 -6.75 -24.42 31.55
CA THR A 237 -6.97 -24.22 32.98
C THR A 237 -6.28 -25.30 33.79
N GLU A 238 -5.51 -24.89 34.81
CA GLU A 238 -4.86 -25.80 35.77
C GLU A 238 -5.22 -25.29 37.18
N GLY A 239 -5.71 -26.18 38.05
CA GLY A 239 -6.12 -25.79 39.41
C GLY A 239 -7.25 -24.76 39.48
N GLY A 240 -8.10 -24.67 38.44
CA GLY A 240 -9.17 -23.67 38.36
C GLY A 240 -8.75 -22.29 37.83
N GLU A 241 -7.45 -22.06 37.64
CA GLU A 241 -6.94 -20.83 37.06
C GLU A 241 -6.63 -20.97 35.57
N LYS A 242 -6.85 -19.90 34.80
CA LYS A 242 -6.50 -19.85 33.38
C LYS A 242 -4.99 -19.68 33.20
N THR A 243 -4.33 -20.75 32.76
CA THR A 243 -2.88 -20.79 32.54
C THR A 243 -2.48 -20.57 31.08
N GLY A 244 -3.43 -20.49 30.14
CA GLY A 244 -3.08 -20.29 28.74
C GLY A 244 -4.24 -20.41 27.77
N PHE A 245 -3.87 -20.67 26.51
CA PHE A 245 -4.77 -20.94 25.40
C PHE A 245 -4.22 -22.09 24.57
N ALA A 246 -5.11 -22.97 24.11
CA ALA A 246 -4.83 -23.91 23.04
C ALA A 246 -5.40 -23.39 21.72
N VAL A 247 -4.99 -24.00 20.61
CA VAL A 247 -5.72 -23.99 19.35
C VAL A 247 -6.34 -25.36 19.18
N ARG A 248 -7.63 -25.41 18.84
CA ARG A 248 -8.34 -26.62 18.43
C ARG A 248 -8.76 -26.50 16.98
N ASP A 249 -8.35 -27.44 16.14
CA ASP A 249 -8.89 -27.60 14.79
C ASP A 249 -10.34 -28.10 14.86
N VAL A 250 -11.28 -27.35 14.27
CA VAL A 250 -12.70 -27.70 14.32
C VAL A 250 -13.06 -28.91 13.46
N GLY A 251 -12.28 -29.20 12.42
CA GLY A 251 -12.54 -30.31 11.50
C GLY A 251 -11.96 -31.63 12.02
N THR A 252 -10.78 -31.60 12.63
CA THR A 252 -10.11 -32.81 13.12
C THR A 252 -10.21 -33.03 14.63
N GLY A 253 -10.60 -32.00 15.39
CA GLY A 253 -10.60 -32.03 16.85
C GLY A 253 -9.20 -31.99 17.49
N ARG A 254 -8.13 -32.00 16.69
CA ARG A 254 -6.74 -31.93 17.19
C ARG A 254 -6.52 -30.63 17.96
N GLU A 255 -5.72 -30.72 19.01
CA GLU A 255 -5.33 -29.58 19.83
C GLU A 255 -3.81 -29.42 19.91
N ALA A 256 -3.38 -28.18 20.04
CA ALA A 256 -2.00 -27.82 20.38
C ALA A 256 -2.00 -26.60 21.29
N VAL A 257 -1.02 -26.52 22.20
CA VAL A 257 -0.83 -25.34 23.04
C VAL A 257 -0.47 -24.16 22.13
N LEU A 258 -1.21 -23.05 22.26
CA LEU A 258 -0.89 -21.80 21.56
C LEU A 258 -0.07 -20.89 22.44
N ALA A 259 -0.46 -20.75 23.70
CA ALA A 259 0.11 -19.77 24.60
C ALA A 259 0.03 -20.23 26.05
N ARG A 260 1.08 -19.93 26.83
CA ARG A 260 1.11 -20.13 28.29
C ARG A 260 1.39 -18.82 29.00
N ARG A 261 0.72 -18.61 30.12
CA ARG A 261 0.87 -17.42 30.95
C ARG A 261 2.20 -17.51 31.70
N VAL A 262 3.01 -16.47 31.60
CA VAL A 262 4.35 -16.38 32.24
C VAL A 262 4.54 -15.10 33.06
N GLY A 263 3.47 -14.30 33.18
CA GLY A 263 3.52 -12.99 33.84
C GLY A 263 3.89 -11.85 32.87
N PRO A 264 3.69 -10.58 33.28
CA PRO A 264 3.87 -9.41 32.41
C PRO A 264 5.32 -9.19 31.96
N GLU A 265 6.31 -9.53 32.79
CA GLU A 265 7.73 -9.27 32.49
C GLU A 265 8.33 -10.21 31.44
N ARG A 266 7.85 -11.45 31.39
CA ARG A 266 8.33 -12.50 30.46
C ARG A 266 7.41 -12.68 29.25
N GLY A 267 6.36 -11.87 29.21
CA GLY A 267 5.33 -11.93 28.20
C GLY A 267 5.77 -11.42 26.84
N GLN A 268 5.14 -11.93 25.78
CA GLN A 268 5.40 -11.53 24.40
C GLN A 268 4.28 -10.62 23.88
N HIS A 269 4.62 -9.75 22.93
CA HIS A 269 3.68 -8.86 22.24
C HIS A 269 2.83 -7.96 23.15
N GLY A 270 3.37 -7.57 24.32
CA GLY A 270 2.65 -6.76 25.30
C GLY A 270 1.56 -7.50 26.07
N THR A 271 1.61 -8.83 26.10
CA THR A 271 0.67 -9.71 26.81
C THR A 271 1.43 -10.56 27.83
N PRO A 272 0.82 -11.05 28.92
CA PRO A 272 1.51 -11.88 29.92
C PRO A 272 1.71 -13.33 29.46
N TYR A 273 1.78 -13.58 28.16
CA TYR A 273 1.82 -14.91 27.55
C TYR A 273 3.05 -15.10 26.65
N VAL A 274 3.60 -16.31 26.64
CA VAL A 274 4.55 -16.79 25.63
C VAL A 274 3.80 -17.68 24.65
N PHE A 275 4.07 -17.50 23.36
CA PHE A 275 3.41 -18.22 22.29
C PHE A 275 4.27 -19.35 21.72
N PHE A 276 3.60 -20.43 21.32
CA PHE A 276 4.21 -21.67 20.85
C PHE A 276 3.98 -21.84 19.33
N PRO A 277 5.04 -22.10 18.54
CA PRO A 277 4.94 -22.28 17.09
C PRO A 277 3.96 -23.37 16.65
N GLU A 278 3.80 -24.42 17.46
CA GLU A 278 2.97 -25.59 17.20
C GLU A 278 1.49 -25.21 17.10
N GLY A 279 1.00 -24.38 18.03
CA GLY A 279 -0.36 -23.86 18.00
C GLY A 279 -0.64 -23.04 16.74
N PHE A 280 0.30 -22.18 16.33
CA PHE A 280 0.17 -21.45 15.07
C PHE A 280 0.23 -22.37 13.84
N ALA A 281 1.05 -23.43 13.88
CA ALA A 281 1.14 -24.39 12.78
C ALA A 281 -0.17 -25.17 12.62
N LEU A 282 -0.77 -25.61 13.73
CA LEU A 282 -2.08 -26.27 13.74
C LEU A 282 -3.18 -25.35 13.20
N ALA A 283 -3.26 -24.10 13.68
CA ALA A 283 -4.22 -23.11 13.16
C ALA A 283 -4.08 -22.90 11.64
N ARG A 284 -2.84 -22.79 11.15
CA ARG A 284 -2.56 -22.66 9.71
C ARG A 284 -3.01 -23.89 8.93
N ALA A 285 -2.78 -25.09 9.45
CA ALA A 285 -3.20 -26.33 8.83
C ALA A 285 -4.73 -26.43 8.77
N ALA A 286 -5.42 -26.14 9.88
CA ALA A 286 -6.88 -26.18 9.96
C ALA A 286 -7.54 -25.22 8.95
N LEU A 287 -7.00 -23.99 8.82
CA LEU A 287 -7.43 -23.02 7.81
C LEU A 287 -7.15 -23.47 6.36
N ALA A 288 -6.07 -24.21 6.15
CA ALA A 288 -5.66 -24.73 4.85
C ALA A 288 -6.24 -26.11 4.50
N ALA A 289 -6.98 -26.76 5.40
CA ALA A 289 -7.64 -28.03 5.13
C ALA A 289 -9.11 -27.86 4.71
N GLY A 290 -9.72 -26.70 4.97
CA GLY A 290 -11.15 -26.46 4.75
C GLY A 290 -11.65 -26.63 3.31
N PRO A 291 -12.88 -27.11 3.09
CA PRO A 291 -13.46 -27.18 1.75
C PRO A 291 -13.75 -25.79 1.18
N ARG A 292 -13.93 -25.70 -0.14
CA ARG A 292 -14.43 -24.47 -0.77
C ARG A 292 -15.91 -24.27 -0.42
N GLY A 293 -16.33 -23.02 -0.19
CA GLY A 293 -17.72 -22.71 0.18
C GLY A 293 -18.13 -23.17 1.58
N GLY A 294 -17.18 -23.60 2.42
CA GLY A 294 -17.48 -24.01 3.80
C GLY A 294 -17.74 -22.85 4.75
N ILE A 295 -18.03 -23.18 6.00
CA ILE A 295 -18.14 -22.24 7.13
C ILE A 295 -16.76 -22.09 7.75
N LEU A 296 -16.17 -20.90 7.59
CA LEU A 296 -14.91 -20.56 8.22
C LEU A 296 -15.14 -20.12 9.67
N VAL A 297 -14.51 -20.82 10.61
CA VAL A 297 -14.53 -20.48 12.04
C VAL A 297 -13.18 -19.96 12.45
N VAL A 298 -13.15 -18.76 13.04
CA VAL A 298 -11.95 -18.17 13.62
C VAL A 298 -12.29 -17.59 14.98
N ASP A 299 -11.79 -18.20 16.04
CA ASP A 299 -11.91 -17.63 17.38
C ASP A 299 -10.83 -16.57 17.64
N GLU A 300 -11.19 -15.55 18.42
CA GLU A 300 -10.36 -14.42 18.89
C GLU A 300 -9.41 -13.77 17.84
N LEU A 301 -9.96 -12.98 16.90
CA LEU A 301 -9.15 -12.03 16.11
C LEU A 301 -8.82 -10.76 16.92
N GLY A 302 -7.60 -10.73 17.47
CA GLY A 302 -7.13 -9.68 18.36
C GLY A 302 -6.40 -8.51 17.67
N PRO A 303 -5.86 -7.57 18.46
CA PRO A 303 -5.12 -6.42 17.92
C PRO A 303 -3.87 -6.81 17.13
N VAL A 304 -3.24 -7.95 17.43
CA VAL A 304 -2.04 -8.42 16.69
C VAL A 304 -2.45 -8.86 15.29
N GLU A 305 -3.53 -9.63 15.18
CA GLU A 305 -4.10 -10.09 13.92
C GLU A 305 -4.58 -8.91 13.06
N LEU A 306 -5.28 -7.96 13.67
CA LEU A 306 -5.76 -6.75 12.97
C LEU A 306 -4.64 -5.80 12.54
N ARG A 307 -3.41 -5.95 13.06
CA ARG A 307 -2.21 -5.27 12.53
C ARG A 307 -1.46 -6.07 11.47
N GLY A 308 -2.02 -7.20 11.04
CA GLY A 308 -1.44 -8.05 10.00
C GLY A 308 -0.59 -9.22 10.51
N GLY A 309 -0.44 -9.37 11.83
CA GLY A 309 0.36 -10.42 12.46
C GLY A 309 -0.44 -11.67 12.85
N GLY A 310 0.13 -12.50 13.71
CA GLY A 310 -0.54 -13.66 14.31
C GLY A 310 -1.16 -14.60 13.28
N HIS A 311 -2.46 -14.90 13.44
CA HIS A 311 -3.21 -15.75 12.51
C HIS A 311 -3.63 -15.05 11.20
N TRP A 312 -3.55 -13.73 11.11
CA TRP A 312 -4.15 -12.96 10.00
C TRP A 312 -3.64 -13.34 8.60
N PRO A 313 -2.33 -13.56 8.35
CA PRO A 313 -1.87 -14.00 7.04
C PRO A 313 -2.47 -15.35 6.61
N ALA A 314 -2.75 -16.24 7.57
CA ALA A 314 -3.39 -17.51 7.29
C ALA A 314 -4.89 -17.33 7.01
N VAL A 315 -5.58 -16.52 7.82
CA VAL A 315 -7.00 -16.18 7.63
C VAL A 315 -7.24 -15.54 6.26
N ARG A 316 -6.43 -14.55 5.86
CA ARG A 316 -6.52 -13.93 4.53
C ARG A 316 -6.36 -14.94 3.39
N ARG A 317 -5.41 -15.88 3.52
CA ARG A 317 -5.23 -16.94 2.52
C ARG A 317 -6.42 -17.88 2.47
N ALA A 318 -7.02 -18.22 3.62
CA ALA A 318 -8.22 -19.06 3.68
C ALA A 318 -9.42 -18.36 3.01
N LEU A 319 -9.68 -17.09 3.34
CA LEU A 319 -10.73 -16.28 2.71
C LEU A 319 -10.59 -16.28 1.18
N ALA A 320 -9.39 -15.99 0.67
CA ALA A 320 -9.16 -15.91 -0.77
C ALA A 320 -9.21 -17.26 -1.50
N ARG A 321 -8.67 -18.34 -0.91
CA ARG A 321 -8.53 -19.63 -1.61
C ARG A 321 -9.72 -20.56 -1.43
N ARG A 322 -10.40 -20.45 -0.28
CA ARG A 322 -11.54 -21.31 0.07
C ARG A 322 -12.87 -20.66 -0.24
N ALA A 323 -12.94 -19.33 -0.37
CA ALA A 323 -14.18 -18.61 -0.65
C ALA A 323 -15.33 -19.14 0.25
N PRO A 324 -15.20 -19.01 1.59
CA PRO A 324 -16.19 -19.54 2.50
C PRO A 324 -17.56 -18.95 2.20
N ALA A 325 -18.63 -19.70 2.44
CA ALA A 325 -19.99 -19.17 2.32
C ALA A 325 -20.33 -18.25 3.50
N VAL A 326 -19.78 -18.53 4.69
CA VAL A 326 -19.96 -17.72 5.91
C VAL A 326 -18.67 -17.70 6.71
N VAL A 327 -18.40 -16.56 7.35
CA VAL A 327 -17.33 -16.42 8.35
C VAL A 327 -17.97 -16.28 9.73
N LEU A 328 -17.79 -17.27 10.59
CA LEU A 328 -18.13 -17.24 12.00
C LEU A 328 -16.90 -16.84 12.81
N VAL A 329 -16.95 -15.69 13.47
CA VAL A 329 -15.77 -15.10 14.12
C VAL A 329 -16.03 -14.69 15.57
N GLY A 330 -15.13 -15.08 16.45
CA GLY A 330 -15.04 -14.56 17.81
C GLY A 330 -14.20 -13.29 17.86
N VAL A 331 -14.76 -12.19 18.36
CA VAL A 331 -14.02 -10.92 18.45
C VAL A 331 -14.43 -10.11 19.67
N ARG A 332 -13.51 -9.33 20.22
CA ARG A 332 -13.84 -8.34 21.26
C ARG A 332 -14.71 -7.24 20.67
N ARG A 333 -15.74 -6.81 21.41
CA ARG A 333 -16.69 -5.77 20.95
C ARG A 333 -16.00 -4.52 20.41
N GLN A 334 -14.94 -4.05 21.07
CA GLN A 334 -14.20 -2.83 20.65
C GLN A 334 -13.43 -3.00 19.34
N LEU A 335 -13.14 -4.24 18.93
CA LEU A 335 -12.38 -4.55 17.72
C LEU A 335 -13.28 -4.89 16.53
N LEU A 336 -14.60 -4.99 16.75
CA LEU A 336 -15.55 -5.39 15.71
C LEU A 336 -15.49 -4.45 14.50
N SER A 337 -15.59 -3.14 14.68
CA SER A 337 -15.58 -2.18 13.57
C SER A 337 -14.31 -2.26 12.71
N VAL A 338 -13.16 -2.42 13.38
CA VAL A 338 -11.86 -2.62 12.73
C VAL A 338 -11.83 -3.94 11.97
N LEU A 339 -12.32 -5.03 12.57
CA LEU A 339 -12.40 -6.34 11.92
C LEU A 339 -13.28 -6.29 10.66
N LEU A 340 -14.48 -5.72 10.75
CA LEU A 340 -15.41 -5.64 9.62
C LEU A 340 -14.81 -4.83 8.47
N THR A 341 -14.06 -3.77 8.78
CA THR A 341 -13.31 -2.99 7.79
C THR A 341 -12.22 -3.83 7.11
N HIS A 342 -11.47 -4.62 7.88
CA HIS A 342 -10.42 -5.50 7.36
C HIS A 342 -10.98 -6.66 6.51
N LEU A 343 -12.13 -7.20 6.90
CA LEU A 343 -12.84 -8.24 6.14
C LEU A 343 -13.59 -7.67 4.94
N ARG A 344 -13.82 -6.34 4.90
CA ARG A 344 -14.69 -5.65 3.93
C ARG A 344 -16.13 -6.18 3.97
N ALA A 345 -16.59 -6.60 5.15
CA ALA A 345 -17.87 -7.28 5.33
C ALA A 345 -19.04 -6.31 5.13
N GLU A 346 -19.95 -6.64 4.21
CA GLU A 346 -21.17 -5.86 3.94
C GLU A 346 -22.38 -6.46 4.67
N LEU A 347 -22.49 -7.78 4.69
CA LEU A 347 -23.53 -8.51 5.41
C LEU A 347 -22.98 -9.00 6.74
N VAL A 348 -23.43 -8.39 7.84
CA VAL A 348 -22.93 -8.66 9.18
C VAL A 348 -24.08 -8.93 10.13
N THR A 349 -24.05 -10.08 10.80
CA THR A 349 -24.87 -10.36 11.97
C THR A 349 -23.99 -10.33 13.20
N VAL A 350 -24.34 -9.48 14.17
CA VAL A 350 -23.61 -9.36 15.43
C VAL A 350 -24.42 -10.05 16.52
N VAL A 351 -23.83 -11.07 17.15
CA VAL A 351 -24.42 -11.75 18.30
C VAL A 351 -23.59 -11.44 19.52
N ASP A 352 -24.16 -10.68 20.43
CA ASP A 352 -23.48 -10.34 21.68
C ASP A 352 -23.84 -11.31 22.78
N VAL A 353 -22.85 -12.01 23.32
CA VAL A 353 -23.03 -13.10 24.29
C VAL A 353 -23.73 -12.62 25.56
N GLU A 354 -23.52 -11.37 25.96
CA GLU A 354 -24.05 -10.82 27.20
C GLU A 354 -25.49 -10.32 27.07
N HIS A 355 -25.89 -9.86 25.87
CA HIS A 355 -27.18 -9.18 25.67
C HIS A 355 -28.15 -9.91 24.73
N THR A 356 -27.71 -10.97 24.05
CA THR A 356 -28.57 -11.72 23.12
C THR A 356 -29.17 -12.93 23.85
N PRO A 357 -30.50 -12.97 24.08
CA PRO A 357 -31.15 -14.17 24.57
C PRO A 357 -31.00 -15.29 23.54
N ASP A 358 -30.74 -16.51 24.02
CA ASP A 358 -30.47 -17.69 23.17
C ASP A 358 -29.43 -17.44 22.07
N ALA A 359 -28.31 -16.83 22.46
CA ALA A 359 -27.21 -16.46 21.55
C ALA A 359 -26.77 -17.61 20.62
N GLU A 360 -26.83 -18.87 21.09
CA GLU A 360 -26.51 -20.04 20.27
C GLU A 360 -27.49 -20.21 19.10
N GLU A 361 -28.80 -20.10 19.36
CA GLU A 361 -29.82 -20.18 18.31
C GLU A 361 -29.68 -19.00 17.34
N ALA A 362 -29.39 -17.80 17.85
CA ALA A 362 -29.17 -16.63 17.00
C ALA A 362 -27.99 -16.83 16.03
N VAL A 363 -26.86 -17.35 16.50
CA VAL A 363 -25.70 -17.69 15.65
C VAL A 363 -26.08 -18.75 14.63
N VAL A 364 -26.68 -19.85 15.07
CA VAL A 364 -27.02 -20.98 14.21
C VAL A 364 -27.99 -20.55 13.12
N ARG A 365 -29.03 -19.78 13.45
CA ARG A 365 -29.98 -19.20 12.49
C ARG A 365 -29.31 -18.27 11.49
N ALA A 366 -28.42 -17.40 11.94
CA ALA A 366 -27.68 -16.47 11.07
C ALA A 366 -26.80 -17.22 10.05
N VAL A 367 -26.10 -18.28 10.50
CA VAL A 367 -25.33 -19.15 9.60
C VAL A 367 -26.27 -19.90 8.64
N SER A 368 -27.42 -20.36 9.13
CA SER A 368 -28.42 -21.10 8.33
C SER A 368 -28.99 -20.28 7.18
N ALA A 369 -29.22 -18.98 7.41
CA ALA A 369 -29.77 -18.08 6.40
C ALA A 369 -28.86 -17.93 5.17
N ALA A 370 -27.56 -18.17 5.32
CA ALA A 370 -26.60 -18.12 4.21
C ALA A 370 -26.40 -19.48 3.50
N PHE A 371 -26.97 -20.56 4.04
CA PHE A 371 -26.92 -21.91 3.47
C PHE A 371 -28.29 -22.40 2.96
N SER A 372 -29.35 -21.62 3.17
CA SER A 372 -30.67 -21.90 2.60
C SER A 372 -30.77 -21.22 1.22
N PRO A 373 -31.30 -21.91 0.20
CA PRO A 373 -31.36 -21.42 -1.18
C PRO A 373 -32.25 -20.18 -1.36
#